data_AF-A0A1S0TI83-F1
#
_entry.id   AF-A0A1S0TI83-F1
#
_cell.length_a   1.000
_cell.length_b   1.000
_cell.length_c   1.000
_cell.angle_alpha   90.00
_cell.angle_beta   90.00
_cell.angle_gamma   90.00
#
_symmetry.space_group_name_H-M   'P 1'
#
loop_
_entity.id
_entity.type
_entity.pdbx_description
1 polymer ?
#
loop_
_entity_poly.entity_id
_entity_poly.type
_entity_poly.pdbx_seq_one_letter_code
_entity_poly.pdbx_strand_id
1 'polypeptide(L)'
;MFDAIDGHSPSSITSGDCKAIDPNDKKLAENMVKNHLVVPIEDTSSRKLLSIDDITKAVGTGCVPKLTEVDCARSLCYHLLYRSFDGVCNNLNKPLLGAAFRPYFRHLPAEYDDKISEP
;
A
#
# COMPACT_ATOMS: atom_id res chain seq x y z
N MET A 1 -28.76 29.35 5.72
CA MET A 1 -27.60 29.98 5.06
C MET A 1 -26.40 29.71 5.93
N PHE A 2 -25.76 28.56 5.73
CA PHE A 2 -24.50 28.22 6.37
C PHE A 2 -23.57 27.89 5.21
N ASP A 3 -22.69 28.84 4.92
CA ASP A 3 -21.67 28.73 3.89
C ASP A 3 -20.65 27.65 4.26
N ALA A 4 -20.20 26.96 3.22
CA ALA A 4 -19.30 25.83 3.26
C ALA A 4 -17.96 26.18 3.93
N ILE A 5 -17.53 25.34 4.86
CA ILE A 5 -16.10 25.23 5.17
C ILE A 5 -15.54 24.25 4.14
N ASP A 6 -15.07 24.81 3.02
CA ASP A 6 -14.24 24.09 2.07
C ASP A 6 -13.05 23.51 2.84
N GLY A 7 -13.10 22.20 3.07
CA GLY A 7 -12.02 21.43 3.66
C GLY A 7 -10.81 21.56 2.75
N HIS A 8 -9.88 22.41 3.17
CA HIS A 8 -8.57 22.59 2.59
C HIS A 8 -7.98 21.21 2.26
N SER A 9 -8.00 20.86 0.97
CA SER A 9 -7.16 19.80 0.42
C SER A 9 -5.76 20.08 0.96
N PRO A 10 -5.08 19.13 1.64
CA PRO A 10 -3.68 19.33 1.94
C PRO A 10 -3.03 19.49 0.58
N SER A 11 -2.60 20.72 0.35
CA SER A 11 -2.04 21.23 -0.87
C SER A 11 -1.15 20.16 -1.47
N SER A 12 -1.40 19.88 -2.76
CA SER A 12 -0.47 19.20 -3.63
C SER A 12 0.90 19.87 -3.46
N ILE A 13 1.73 19.34 -2.57
CA ILE A 13 3.13 19.72 -2.49
C ILE A 13 3.64 19.42 -3.89
N THR A 14 3.99 20.46 -4.62
CA THR A 14 4.61 20.38 -5.94
C THR A 14 5.99 19.78 -5.78
N SER A 15 6.01 18.47 -5.52
CA SER A 15 7.17 17.60 -5.47
C SER A 15 7.47 17.23 -6.92
N GLY A 16 8.69 17.48 -7.37
CA GLY A 16 9.12 17.07 -8.71
C GLY A 16 8.82 15.60 -9.00
N ASP A 17 8.85 15.25 -10.29
CA ASP A 17 8.34 13.97 -10.75
C ASP A 17 9.26 12.80 -10.33
N CYS A 18 8.89 12.11 -9.25
CA CYS A 18 9.59 10.91 -8.79
C CYS A 18 9.53 9.75 -9.80
N LYS A 19 8.69 9.84 -10.85
CA LYS A 19 8.70 8.86 -11.95
C LYS A 19 9.97 8.90 -12.78
N ALA A 20 10.68 10.03 -12.78
CA ALA A 20 11.95 10.19 -13.49
C ALA A 20 13.16 9.64 -12.73
N ILE A 21 12.97 9.16 -11.49
CA ILE A 21 14.05 8.65 -10.64
C ILE A 21 14.23 7.15 -10.90
N ASP A 22 15.48 6.73 -11.14
CA ASP A 22 15.83 5.31 -11.15
C ASP A 22 15.92 4.80 -9.70
N PRO A 23 15.05 3.85 -9.28
CA PRO A 23 15.11 3.25 -7.94
C PRO A 23 16.43 2.51 -7.66
N ASN A 24 17.21 2.18 -8.69
CA ASN A 24 18.48 1.48 -8.55
C ASN A 24 19.70 2.42 -8.54
N ASP A 25 19.48 3.74 -8.61
CA ASP A 25 20.56 4.71 -8.53
C ASP A 25 21.25 4.61 -7.16
N LYS A 26 22.58 4.42 -7.19
CA LYS A 26 23.41 4.38 -5.97
C LYS A 26 23.35 5.70 -5.18
N LYS A 27 23.01 6.81 -5.83
CA LYS A 27 22.88 8.14 -5.24
C LYS A 27 21.42 8.57 -5.05
N LEU A 28 20.49 7.62 -5.04
CA LEU A 28 19.06 7.87 -4.88
C LEU A 28 18.76 8.86 -3.74
N ALA A 29 19.23 8.58 -2.52
CA ALA A 29 18.96 9.43 -1.36
C ALA A 29 19.51 10.86 -1.52
N GLU A 30 20.74 11.02 -2.02
CA GLU A 30 21.34 12.33 -2.29
C GLU A 30 20.54 13.11 -3.33
N ASN A 31 20.12 12.44 -4.41
CA ASN A 31 19.33 13.03 -5.48
C ASN A 31 17.94 13.47 -4.99
N MET A 32 17.30 12.67 -4.13
CA MET A 32 16.00 13.03 -3.54
C MET A 32 16.11 14.25 -2.62
N VAL A 33 17.16 14.33 -1.79
CA VAL A 33 17.42 15.49 -0.94
C VAL A 33 17.69 16.73 -1.80
N LYS A 34 18.61 16.63 -2.77
CA LYS A 34 18.98 17.74 -3.67
C LYS A 34 17.79 18.30 -4.44
N ASN A 35 16.89 17.43 -4.89
CA ASN A 35 15.72 17.81 -5.67
C ASN A 35 14.48 18.14 -4.82
N HIS A 36 14.60 18.14 -3.48
CA HIS A 36 13.50 18.44 -2.55
C HIS A 36 12.31 17.48 -2.71
N LEU A 37 12.60 16.20 -2.96
CA LEU A 37 11.61 15.14 -3.19
C LEU A 37 11.42 14.22 -1.97
N VAL A 38 12.01 14.60 -0.84
CA VAL A 38 11.89 13.84 0.40
C VAL A 38 10.51 14.06 1.00
N VAL A 39 9.69 13.01 0.98
CA VAL A 39 8.37 12.97 1.62
C VAL A 39 8.45 12.00 2.79
N PRO A 40 8.49 12.47 4.05
CA PRO A 40 8.66 11.60 5.20
C PRO A 40 7.35 11.04 5.77
N ILE A 41 6.21 11.50 5.25
CA ILE A 41 4.88 11.11 5.72
C ILE A 41 4.29 10.11 4.73
N GLU A 42 3.84 8.97 5.26
CA GLU A 42 3.12 7.99 4.46
C GLU A 42 1.71 8.50 4.14
N ASP A 43 1.30 8.43 2.86
CA ASP A 43 -0.07 8.71 2.47
C ASP A 43 -0.92 7.43 2.54
N THR A 44 -1.78 7.39 3.56
CA THR A 44 -2.73 6.29 3.77
C THR A 44 -4.15 6.62 3.30
N SER A 45 -4.38 7.78 2.68
CA SER A 45 -5.72 8.28 2.32
C SER A 45 -6.44 7.36 1.33
N SER A 46 -5.69 6.69 0.46
CA SER A 46 -6.22 5.77 -0.55
C SER A 46 -6.41 4.34 -0.04
N ARG A 47 -6.01 4.04 1.20
CA ARG A 47 -6.14 2.70 1.76
C ARG A 47 -7.58 2.41 2.13
N LYS A 48 -8.18 1.44 1.46
CA LYS A 48 -9.49 0.91 1.85
C LYS A 48 -9.34 0.07 3.11
N LEU A 49 -9.82 0.60 4.24
CA LEU A 49 -9.99 -0.18 5.46
C LEU A 49 -11.17 -1.14 5.30
N LEU A 50 -11.05 -2.34 5.85
CA LEU A 50 -12.12 -3.32 5.86
C LEU A 50 -13.18 -2.88 6.86
N SER A 51 -14.43 -2.76 6.42
CA SER A 51 -15.54 -2.50 7.33
C SER A 51 -15.99 -3.80 8.01
N ILE A 52 -16.75 -3.68 9.10
CA ILE A 52 -17.41 -4.83 9.72
C ILE A 52 -18.34 -5.53 8.72
N ASP A 53 -19.00 -4.78 7.83
CA ASP A 53 -19.86 -5.37 6.80
C ASP A 53 -19.06 -6.19 5.78
N ASP A 54 -17.86 -5.73 5.41
CA ASP A 54 -16.96 -6.47 4.51
C ASP A 54 -16.55 -7.81 5.16
N ILE A 55 -16.29 -7.80 6.47
CA ILE A 55 -15.96 -9.02 7.24
C ILE A 55 -17.18 -9.95 7.31
N THR A 56 -18.34 -9.42 7.69
CA THR A 56 -19.56 -10.21 7.95
C THR A 56 -20.05 -10.90 6.67
N LYS A 57 -19.97 -10.22 5.52
CA LYS A 57 -20.29 -10.83 4.21
C LYS A 57 -19.33 -11.97 3.84
N ALA A 58 -18.08 -11.89 4.27
CA ALA A 58 -17.08 -12.90 3.93
C ALA A 58 -17.18 -14.17 4.79
N VAL A 59 -17.82 -14.11 5.97
CA VAL A 59 -17.95 -15.25 6.91
C VAL A 59 -18.51 -16.50 6.22
N GLY A 60 -19.58 -16.36 5.43
CA GLY A 60 -20.21 -17.50 4.74
C GLY A 60 -19.31 -18.20 3.71
N THR A 61 -18.22 -17.55 3.30
CA THR A 61 -17.25 -18.09 2.32
C THR A 61 -16.00 -18.66 2.97
N GLY A 62 -15.83 -18.53 4.30
CA GLY A 62 -14.61 -18.90 5.01
C GLY A 62 -13.36 -18.08 4.62
N CYS A 63 -13.52 -17.05 3.78
CA CYS A 63 -12.41 -16.21 3.31
C CYS A 63 -12.28 -14.95 4.17
N VAL A 64 -11.04 -14.53 4.43
CA VAL A 64 -10.76 -13.21 5.03
C VAL A 64 -10.68 -12.16 3.91
N PRO A 65 -11.41 -11.04 4.00
CA PRO A 65 -11.31 -9.97 3.02
C PRO A 65 -9.88 -9.39 3.02
N LYS A 66 -9.36 -9.06 1.85
CA LYS A 66 -7.97 -8.63 1.64
C LYS A 66 -7.97 -7.22 1.07
N LEU A 67 -6.89 -6.46 1.29
CA LEU A 67 -6.62 -5.29 0.45
C LEU A 67 -6.44 -5.76 -1.00
N THR A 68 -7.23 -5.19 -1.91
CA THR A 68 -7.28 -5.63 -3.32
C THR A 68 -6.50 -4.71 -4.25
N GLU A 69 -6.45 -3.41 -3.97
CA GLU A 69 -5.87 -2.43 -4.89
C GLU A 69 -4.99 -1.43 -4.14
N VAL A 70 -3.77 -1.26 -4.63
CA VAL A 70 -2.80 -0.27 -4.16
C VAL A 70 -2.07 0.28 -5.37
N ASP A 71 -2.02 1.60 -5.47
CA ASP A 71 -1.27 2.33 -6.49
C ASP A 71 -0.05 3.01 -5.86
N CYS A 72 1.13 2.42 -6.01
CA CYS A 72 2.37 2.98 -5.48
C CYS A 72 2.76 4.31 -6.15
N ALA A 73 2.23 4.62 -7.34
CA ALA A 73 2.58 5.84 -8.06
C ALA A 73 2.05 7.09 -7.36
N ARG A 74 0.98 6.98 -6.55
CA ARG A 74 0.44 8.08 -5.76
C ARG A 74 1.45 8.67 -4.78
N SER A 75 2.30 7.82 -4.21
CA SER A 75 3.26 8.20 -3.17
C SER A 75 4.65 7.69 -3.51
N LEU A 76 5.00 7.72 -4.79
CA LEU A 76 6.24 7.11 -5.29
C LEU A 76 7.47 7.69 -4.59
N CYS A 77 7.51 9.01 -4.37
CA CYS A 77 8.60 9.66 -3.64
C CYS A 77 8.79 9.09 -2.22
N TYR A 78 7.69 8.77 -1.53
CA TYR A 78 7.76 8.14 -0.21
C TYR A 78 8.34 6.73 -0.35
N HIS A 79 7.79 5.91 -1.26
CA HIS A 79 8.18 4.50 -1.42
C HIS A 79 9.60 4.29 -1.97
N LEU A 80 10.18 5.29 -2.65
CA LEU A 80 11.57 5.25 -3.09
C LEU A 80 12.57 5.43 -1.93
N LEU A 81 12.18 6.10 -0.85
CA LEU A 81 13.09 6.44 0.25
C LEU A 81 12.77 5.70 1.56
N TYR A 82 11.50 5.39 1.80
CA TYR A 82 11.00 4.83 3.05
C TYR A 82 10.14 3.59 2.80
N ARG A 83 10.08 2.73 3.83
CA ARG A 83 9.20 1.56 3.85
C ARG A 83 7.86 1.97 4.46
N SER A 84 6.78 1.50 3.84
CA SER A 84 5.43 1.57 4.43
C SER A 84 5.35 0.73 5.71
N PHE A 85 4.42 1.10 6.58
CA PHE A 85 4.21 0.41 7.86
C PHE A 85 3.84 -1.09 7.70
N ASP A 86 3.05 -1.43 6.68
CA ASP A 86 2.53 -2.79 6.43
C ASP A 86 3.26 -3.52 5.30
N GLY A 87 4.36 -2.96 4.79
CA GLY A 87 5.18 -3.58 3.74
C GLY A 87 4.63 -3.44 2.32
N VAL A 88 3.50 -2.74 2.14
CA VAL A 88 2.96 -2.38 0.83
C VAL A 88 3.96 -1.55 0.00
N CYS A 89 4.01 -1.79 -1.31
CA CYS A 89 4.92 -1.11 -2.26
C CYS A 89 6.42 -1.39 -2.06
N ASN A 90 6.81 -2.38 -1.24
CA ASN A 90 8.18 -2.87 -1.23
C ASN A 90 8.61 -3.41 -2.61
N ASN A 91 7.66 -4.04 -3.32
CA ASN A 91 7.79 -4.39 -4.72
C ASN A 91 6.88 -3.49 -5.56
N LEU A 92 7.45 -2.53 -6.30
CA LEU A 92 6.67 -1.54 -7.07
C LEU A 92 5.81 -2.19 -8.18
N ASN A 93 6.24 -3.32 -8.73
CA ASN A 93 5.52 -4.04 -9.79
C ASN A 93 4.42 -4.96 -9.24
N LYS A 94 4.61 -5.46 -8.01
CA LYS A 94 3.65 -6.29 -7.27
C LYS A 94 3.48 -5.69 -5.87
N PRO A 95 2.77 -4.55 -5.72
CA PRO A 95 2.73 -3.73 -4.50
C PRO A 95 2.41 -4.50 -3.24
N LEU A 96 1.60 -5.53 -3.43
CA LEU A 96 1.04 -6.33 -2.39
C LEU A 96 2.00 -7.45 -1.94
N LEU A 97 2.99 -7.88 -2.73
CA LEU A 97 3.84 -9.03 -2.37
C LEU A 97 4.67 -8.76 -1.10
N GLY A 98 4.49 -9.58 -0.06
CA GLY A 98 5.14 -9.42 1.23
C GLY A 98 4.46 -8.44 2.20
N ALA A 99 3.35 -7.81 1.80
CA ALA A 99 2.57 -6.97 2.70
C ALA A 99 1.85 -7.79 3.79
N ALA A 100 1.62 -7.16 4.94
CA ALA A 100 0.91 -7.75 6.08
C ALA A 100 -0.57 -8.04 5.78
N PHE A 101 -1.23 -8.77 6.69
CA PHE A 101 -2.66 -9.16 6.62
C PHE A 101 -3.04 -9.92 5.34
N ARG A 102 -2.14 -10.80 4.90
CA ARG A 102 -2.25 -11.57 3.66
C ARG A 102 -1.95 -13.04 3.93
N PRO A 103 -2.56 -13.96 3.17
CA PRO A 103 -2.27 -15.37 3.34
C PRO A 103 -0.82 -15.66 2.99
N TYR A 104 -0.24 -16.64 3.66
CA TYR A 104 1.07 -17.17 3.31
C TYR A 104 1.05 -17.77 1.91
N PHE A 105 2.18 -17.64 1.21
CA PHE A 105 2.40 -18.35 -0.04
C PHE A 105 2.59 -19.84 0.25
N ARG A 106 1.89 -20.70 -0.50
CA ARG A 106 2.03 -22.15 -0.39
C ARG A 106 2.94 -22.65 -1.50
N HIS A 107 4.08 -23.23 -1.14
CA HIS A 107 5.00 -23.87 -2.09
C HIS A 107 4.49 -25.22 -2.59
N LEU A 108 3.69 -25.91 -1.77
CA LEU A 108 3.01 -27.15 -2.08
C LEU A 108 1.51 -27.00 -1.83
N PRO A 109 0.65 -27.77 -2.52
CA PRO A 109 -0.78 -27.81 -2.22
C PRO A 109 -1.05 -28.06 -0.74
N ALA A 110 -2.19 -27.57 -0.27
CA ALA A 110 -2.66 -27.86 1.08
C ALA A 110 -3.02 -29.34 1.22
N GLU A 111 -2.66 -29.96 2.35
CA GLU A 111 -3.08 -31.30 2.71
C GLU A 111 -3.79 -31.21 4.07
N TYR A 112 -5.04 -31.68 4.09
CA TYR A 112 -6.01 -31.61 5.19
C TYR A 112 -6.83 -32.90 5.13
N ASP A 113 -7.37 -33.37 6.25
CA ASP A 113 -8.15 -34.62 6.31
C ASP A 113 -9.39 -34.55 5.40
N ASP A 114 -10.13 -33.45 5.51
CA ASP A 114 -11.31 -33.14 4.68
C ASP A 114 -10.96 -32.49 3.33
N LYS A 115 -9.65 -32.29 3.05
CA LYS A 115 -9.11 -31.55 1.89
C LYS A 115 -9.48 -30.05 1.86
N ILE A 116 -9.99 -29.49 2.94
CA ILE A 116 -10.44 -28.08 3.02
C ILE A 116 -9.75 -27.35 4.17
N SER A 117 -9.96 -27.81 5.41
CA SER A 117 -9.51 -27.10 6.61
C SER A 117 -9.34 -27.95 7.86
N GLU A 118 -9.88 -29.17 7.89
CA GLU A 118 -9.71 -30.08 9.02
C GLU A 118 -8.25 -30.55 9.08
N PRO A 119 -7.55 -30.31 10.22
CA PRO A 119 -6.11 -30.51 10.32
C PRO A 119 -5.68 -31.97 10.23
#